data_AF-A0A8H4UXC0-F1
#
_entry.id   AF-A0A8H4UXC0-F1
#
_cell.length_a   1.000
_cell.length_b   1.000
_cell.length_c   1.000
_cell.angle_alpha   90.00
_cell.angle_beta   90.00
_cell.angle_gamma   90.00
#
_symmetry.space_group_name_H-M   'P 1'
#
loop_
_entity.id
_entity.type
_entity.pdbx_description
1 polymer ?
#
loop_
_entity_poly.entity_id
_entity_poly.type
_entity_poly.pdbx_seq_one_letter_code
_entity_poly.pdbx_strand_id
1 'polypeptide(L)'
;FPIPEENNLDDDDTLVPITTQEEGKEESGDAEDLDAWIQKRVDSGRKLEDIIQALSCTSMNPELADKVLDVLSKEKRIPSDMQGVWTEADDEALTGQDGRAMERVMNKHGSELFDERWQFLEQSARATQLVAEGQ
;
A
#
# COMPACT_ATOMS: atom_id res chain seq x y z
N PHE A 1 -22.64 5.93 -61.41
CA PHE A 1 -22.68 4.58 -60.77
C PHE A 1 -22.69 4.78 -59.26
N PRO A 2 -23.50 4.01 -58.53
CA PRO A 2 -24.48 4.53 -57.58
C PRO A 2 -24.05 4.46 -56.11
N ILE A 3 -24.78 5.21 -55.28
CA ILE A 3 -24.80 5.14 -53.81
C ILE A 3 -25.49 3.83 -53.39
N PRO A 4 -24.95 3.06 -52.43
CA PRO A 4 -25.74 2.16 -51.59
C PRO A 4 -25.84 2.78 -50.17
N GLU A 5 -27.02 3.30 -49.83
CA GLU A 5 -28.12 2.59 -49.15
C GLU A 5 -28.00 2.74 -47.63
N GLU A 6 -28.76 3.72 -47.14
CA GLU A 6 -29.13 3.82 -45.74
C GLU A 6 -30.00 2.62 -45.37
N ASN A 7 -29.52 1.81 -44.45
CA ASN A 7 -30.36 0.92 -43.68
C ASN A 7 -30.72 1.67 -42.38
N ASN A 8 -31.83 2.41 -42.43
CA ASN A 8 -32.56 2.75 -41.22
C ASN A 8 -33.17 1.45 -40.69
N LEU A 9 -33.03 1.22 -39.38
CA LEU A 9 -34.16 0.87 -38.52
C LEU A 9 -33.68 0.88 -37.07
N ASP A 10 -34.28 1.80 -36.34
CA ASP A 10 -34.26 1.98 -34.90
C ASP A 10 -34.60 0.68 -34.16
N ASP A 11 -33.85 0.39 -33.09
CA ASP A 11 -34.39 -0.30 -31.92
C ASP A 11 -33.86 0.41 -30.67
N ASP A 12 -34.82 1.09 -30.05
CA ASP A 12 -34.91 1.56 -28.68
C ASP A 12 -34.21 0.63 -27.66
N ASP A 13 -33.18 1.13 -26.98
CA ASP A 13 -33.09 0.91 -25.53
C ASP A 13 -32.26 2.01 -24.84
N THR A 14 -32.99 2.99 -24.35
CA THR A 14 -32.89 3.52 -22.99
C THR A 14 -31.53 3.41 -22.26
N LEU A 15 -30.88 4.57 -22.13
CA LEU A 15 -30.17 5.06 -20.96
C LEU A 15 -29.47 4.03 -20.05
N VAL A 16 -28.15 3.99 -20.12
CA VAL A 16 -27.34 4.14 -18.90
C VAL A 16 -26.06 4.92 -19.24
N PRO A 17 -25.84 6.11 -18.66
CA PRO A 17 -24.46 6.55 -18.52
C PRO A 17 -23.80 5.52 -17.62
N ILE A 18 -22.76 4.84 -18.11
CA ILE A 18 -21.77 4.23 -17.21
C ILE A 18 -21.05 5.42 -16.55
N THR A 19 -21.73 6.00 -15.57
CA THR A 19 -21.10 6.47 -14.36
C THR A 19 -20.62 5.17 -13.70
N THR A 20 -19.37 4.80 -13.96
CA THR A 20 -18.59 4.24 -12.86
C THR A 20 -17.91 5.43 -12.23
N GLN A 21 -18.71 6.18 -11.48
CA GLN A 21 -18.25 6.75 -10.23
C GLN A 21 -17.66 5.58 -9.43
N GLU A 22 -16.38 5.30 -9.60
CA GLU A 22 -15.59 4.92 -8.43
C GLU A 22 -15.36 6.21 -7.66
N GLU A 23 -16.41 6.62 -6.93
CA GLU A 23 -16.24 7.39 -5.72
C GLU A 23 -15.44 6.50 -4.76
N GLY A 24 -14.12 6.52 -4.89
CA GLY A 24 -13.21 6.01 -3.86
C GLY A 24 -13.22 6.97 -2.67
N LYS A 25 -14.37 7.10 -2.02
CA LYS A 25 -14.50 7.79 -0.74
C LYS A 25 -14.30 6.78 0.38
N GLU A 26 -13.06 6.36 0.60
CA GLU A 26 -12.65 5.62 1.79
C GLU A 26 -11.23 6.05 2.20
N GLU A 27 -11.03 7.33 2.54
CA GLU A 27 -9.78 7.75 3.22
C GLU A 27 -9.98 7.91 4.74
N SER A 28 -11.22 8.09 5.21
CA SER A 28 -11.47 8.33 6.65
C SER A 28 -11.70 7.05 7.46
N GLY A 29 -12.25 5.99 6.84
CA GLY A 29 -12.53 4.72 7.54
C GLY A 29 -11.25 3.95 7.86
N ASP A 30 -10.36 3.83 6.88
CA ASP A 30 -9.08 3.11 7.02
C ASP A 30 -8.17 3.74 8.08
N ALA A 31 -8.17 5.07 8.19
CA ALA A 31 -7.40 5.80 9.20
C ALA A 31 -7.96 5.60 10.62
N GLU A 32 -9.29 5.69 10.79
CA GLU A 32 -9.94 5.46 12.09
C GLU A 32 -9.77 3.99 12.55
N ASP A 33 -9.84 3.04 11.64
CA ASP A 33 -9.62 1.62 11.90
C ASP A 33 -8.16 1.33 12.28
N LEU A 34 -7.21 2.00 11.64
CA LEU A 34 -5.79 1.95 12.00
C LEU A 34 -5.51 2.54 13.39
N ASP A 35 -6.10 3.68 13.73
CA ASP A 35 -5.95 4.29 15.05
C ASP A 35 -6.50 3.39 16.16
N ALA A 36 -7.69 2.81 15.95
CA ALA A 36 -8.26 1.83 16.87
C ALA A 36 -7.36 0.58 16.97
N TRP A 37 -6.77 0.15 15.86
CA TRP A 37 -5.82 -0.96 15.82
C TRP A 37 -4.57 -0.63 16.66
N ILE A 38 -3.99 0.57 16.52
CA ILE A 38 -2.81 1.02 17.30
C ILE A 38 -3.15 1.07 18.79
N GLN A 39 -4.25 1.73 19.16
CA GLN A 39 -4.63 1.91 20.57
C GLN A 39 -4.80 0.57 21.27
N LYS A 40 -5.45 -0.40 20.61
CA LYS A 40 -5.60 -1.76 21.16
C LYS A 40 -4.27 -2.43 21.48
N ARG A 41 -3.22 -2.21 20.66
CA ARG A 41 -1.88 -2.79 20.92
C ARG A 41 -1.18 -2.05 22.05
N VAL A 42 -1.28 -0.73 22.10
CA VAL A 42 -0.76 0.07 23.24
C VAL A 42 -1.38 -0.40 24.55
N ASP A 43 -2.71 -0.57 24.60
CA ASP A 43 -3.43 -1.04 25.79
C ASP A 43 -3.03 -2.47 26.20
N SER A 44 -2.60 -3.29 25.23
CA SER A 44 -2.07 -4.63 25.49
C SER A 44 -0.62 -4.65 26.00
N GLY A 45 0.01 -3.48 26.18
CA GLY A 45 1.37 -3.32 26.68
C GLY A 45 2.46 -3.41 25.61
N ARG A 46 2.10 -3.35 24.32
CA ARG A 46 3.06 -3.27 23.22
C ARG A 46 3.64 -1.85 23.18
N LYS A 47 4.93 -1.73 22.90
CA LYS A 47 5.57 -0.42 22.82
C LYS A 47 5.18 0.27 21.53
N LEU A 48 4.94 1.58 21.61
CA LEU A 48 4.60 2.40 20.45
C LEU A 48 5.69 2.34 19.37
N GLU A 49 6.97 2.30 19.76
CA GLU A 49 8.10 2.15 18.82
C GLU A 49 8.00 0.88 17.97
N ASP A 50 7.67 -0.26 18.59
CA ASP A 50 7.54 -1.55 17.91
C ASP A 50 6.29 -1.56 17.00
N ILE A 51 5.21 -0.90 17.42
CA ILE A 51 3.97 -0.77 16.65
C ILE A 51 4.20 0.05 15.38
N ILE A 52 4.83 1.22 15.52
CA ILE A 52 5.16 2.09 14.38
C ILE A 52 6.12 1.37 13.44
N GLN A 53 7.14 0.67 13.97
CA GLN A 53 8.07 -0.08 13.15
C GLN A 53 7.38 -1.21 12.38
N ALA A 54 6.47 -1.95 13.03
CA ALA A 54 5.72 -3.01 12.38
C ALA A 54 4.80 -2.49 11.26
N LEU A 55 4.06 -1.41 11.48
CA LEU A 55 3.24 -0.78 10.45
C LEU A 55 4.10 -0.24 9.29
N SER A 56 5.20 0.44 9.61
CA SER A 56 6.10 1.00 8.60
C SER A 56 6.72 -0.07 7.70
N CYS A 57 7.16 -1.21 8.25
CA CYS A 57 7.74 -2.29 7.46
C CYS A 57 6.71 -3.15 6.71
N THR A 58 5.41 -2.86 6.84
CA THR A 58 4.32 -3.61 6.18
C THR A 58 3.44 -2.72 5.32
N SER A 59 3.93 -1.53 4.96
CA SER A 59 3.16 -0.53 4.19
C SER A 59 1.80 -0.22 4.82
N MET A 60 1.77 -0.12 6.15
CA MET A 60 0.56 0.13 6.97
C MET A 60 -0.47 -1.01 6.98
N ASN A 61 -0.10 -2.23 6.58
CA ASN A 61 -0.99 -3.40 6.66
C ASN A 61 -1.12 -3.93 8.11
N PRO A 62 -2.28 -3.79 8.77
CA PRO A 62 -2.43 -4.15 10.19
C PRO A 62 -2.36 -5.66 10.46
N GLU A 63 -2.81 -6.49 9.51
CA GLU A 63 -2.78 -7.96 9.65
C GLU A 63 -1.35 -8.49 9.60
N LEU A 64 -0.53 -7.92 8.73
CA LEU A 64 0.88 -8.29 8.61
C LEU A 64 1.70 -7.69 9.76
N ALA A 65 1.37 -6.47 10.19
CA ALA A 65 2.01 -5.82 11.33
C ALA A 65 1.84 -6.62 12.64
N ASP A 66 0.70 -7.27 12.86
CA ASP A 66 0.51 -8.17 14.01
C ASP A 66 1.51 -9.33 14.00
N LYS A 67 1.73 -9.95 12.83
CA LYS A 67 2.71 -11.04 12.68
C LYS A 67 4.13 -10.54 12.92
N VAL A 68 4.47 -9.36 12.43
CA VAL A 68 5.78 -8.74 12.65
C VAL A 68 6.00 -8.41 14.13
N LEU A 69 5.00 -7.86 14.81
CA LEU A 69 5.07 -7.54 16.24
C LEU A 69 5.36 -8.76 17.11
N ASP A 70 4.80 -9.92 16.77
CA ASP A 70 5.06 -11.17 17.48
C ASP A 70 6.51 -11.64 17.33
N VAL A 71 7.14 -11.33 16.19
CA VAL A 71 8.57 -11.60 15.94
C VAL A 71 9.45 -10.54 16.61
N LEU A 72 9.14 -9.26 16.49
CA LEU A 72 9.87 -8.16 17.13
C LEU A 72 9.95 -8.35 18.65
N SER A 73 8.85 -8.78 19.28
CA SER A 73 8.80 -9.06 20.72
C SER A 73 9.76 -10.18 21.17
N LYS A 74 10.14 -11.09 20.26
CA LYS A 74 11.01 -12.25 20.56
C LYS A 74 12.45 -12.03 20.10
N GLU A 75 12.62 -11.59 18.87
CA GLU A 75 13.91 -11.54 18.16
C GLU A 75 14.46 -10.12 18.02
N LYS A 76 13.67 -9.09 18.32
CA LYS A 76 14.02 -7.67 18.18
C LYS A 76 14.53 -7.30 16.78
N ARG A 77 14.03 -7.98 15.74
CA ARG A 77 14.39 -7.74 14.35
C ARG A 77 13.20 -7.95 13.43
N ILE A 78 13.22 -7.26 12.28
CA ILE A 78 12.23 -7.43 11.22
C ILE A 78 12.46 -8.77 10.50
N PRO A 79 11.42 -9.57 10.24
CA PRO A 79 11.52 -10.77 9.41
C PRO A 79 12.01 -10.45 8.00
N SER A 80 13.08 -11.10 7.55
CA SER A 80 13.66 -10.87 6.22
C SER A 80 13.06 -11.74 5.11
N ASP A 81 12.41 -12.84 5.47
CA ASP A 81 11.93 -13.89 4.54
C ASP A 81 10.39 -14.01 4.60
N MET A 82 9.70 -12.88 4.56
CA MET A 82 8.25 -12.79 4.59
C MET A 82 7.76 -11.82 3.51
N GLN A 83 6.89 -12.30 2.63
CA GLN A 83 6.26 -11.47 1.60
C GLN A 83 5.42 -10.36 2.26
N GLY A 84 5.52 -9.15 1.72
CA GLY A 84 4.89 -7.94 2.27
C GLY A 84 5.62 -7.31 3.45
N VAL A 85 6.67 -7.94 3.99
CA VAL A 85 7.52 -7.37 5.05
C VAL A 85 8.81 -6.83 4.44
N TRP A 86 8.96 -5.52 4.49
CA TRP A 86 10.01 -4.75 3.86
C TRP A 86 11.13 -4.46 4.85
N THR A 87 12.32 -4.93 4.53
CA THR A 87 13.54 -4.59 5.26
C THR A 87 14.19 -3.34 4.69
N GLU A 88 15.10 -2.72 5.45
CA GLU A 88 15.88 -1.58 4.97
C GLU A 88 16.64 -1.91 3.67
N ALA A 89 17.15 -3.14 3.54
CA ALA A 89 17.82 -3.61 2.32
C ALA A 89 16.85 -3.75 1.13
N ASP A 90 15.58 -4.08 1.38
CA ASP A 90 14.56 -4.11 0.33
C ASP A 90 14.25 -2.68 -0.15
N ASP A 91 14.08 -1.73 0.78
CA ASP A 91 13.81 -0.32 0.47
C ASP A 91 15.00 0.35 -0.27
N GLU A 92 16.23 0.05 0.13
CA GLU A 92 17.44 0.51 -0.58
C GLU A 92 17.51 -0.06 -2.00
N ALA A 93 17.20 -1.35 -2.18
CA ALA A 93 17.16 -1.98 -3.50
C ALA A 93 16.03 -1.41 -4.38
N LEU A 94 14.89 -1.10 -3.78
CA LEU A 94 13.72 -0.53 -4.44
C LEU A 94 14.00 0.89 -4.96
N THR A 95 14.67 1.72 -4.15
CA THR A 95 14.97 3.13 -4.47
C THR A 95 16.33 3.34 -5.16
N GLY A 96 17.16 2.30 -5.21
CA GLY A 96 18.50 2.33 -5.79
C GLY A 96 18.55 2.05 -7.30
N GLN A 97 19.76 1.75 -7.78
CA GLN A 97 20.03 1.47 -9.21
C GLN A 97 20.58 0.05 -9.46
N ASP A 98 20.63 -0.81 -8.44
CA ASP A 98 21.09 -2.20 -8.61
C ASP A 98 19.95 -3.09 -9.12
N GLY A 99 19.95 -3.35 -10.43
CA GLY A 99 18.95 -4.21 -11.07
C GLY A 99 18.90 -5.64 -10.52
N ARG A 100 20.01 -6.21 -10.03
CA ARG A 100 19.97 -7.56 -9.42
C ARG A 100 19.35 -7.52 -8.03
N ALA A 101 19.56 -6.44 -7.29
CA ALA A 101 18.90 -6.24 -6.00
C ALA A 101 17.39 -6.07 -6.19
N MET A 102 17.00 -5.24 -7.16
CA MET A 102 15.61 -5.05 -7.54
C MET A 102 14.94 -6.36 -7.97
N GLU A 103 15.61 -7.19 -8.78
CA GLU A 103 15.10 -8.51 -9.17
C GLU A 103 14.86 -9.43 -7.95
N ARG A 104 15.73 -9.41 -6.93
CA ARG A 104 15.52 -10.18 -5.69
C ARG A 104 14.30 -9.70 -4.92
N VAL A 105 14.13 -8.39 -4.80
CA VAL A 105 12.97 -7.77 -4.14
C VAL A 105 11.69 -8.14 -4.90
N MET A 106 11.71 -8.02 -6.23
CA MET A 106 10.59 -8.42 -7.09
C MET A 106 10.23 -9.89 -6.93
N ASN A 107 11.22 -10.78 -6.85
CA ASN A 107 10.99 -12.22 -6.62
C ASN A 107 10.41 -12.51 -5.22
N LYS A 108 10.82 -11.75 -4.20
CA LYS A 108 10.33 -11.91 -2.83
C LYS A 108 8.89 -11.39 -2.67
N HIS A 109 8.59 -10.23 -3.25
CA HIS A 109 7.36 -9.50 -2.98
C HIS A 109 6.30 -9.64 -4.07
N GLY A 110 6.70 -9.85 -5.32
CA GLY A 110 5.81 -9.75 -6.48
C GLY A 110 5.58 -8.31 -6.92
N SER A 111 5.03 -8.13 -8.13
CA SER A 111 4.83 -6.81 -8.76
C SER A 111 3.87 -5.91 -7.99
N GLU A 112 2.75 -6.46 -7.52
CA GLU A 112 1.70 -5.66 -6.89
C GLU A 112 2.19 -5.02 -5.59
N LEU A 113 2.83 -5.80 -4.72
CA LEU A 113 3.39 -5.29 -3.47
C LEU A 113 4.59 -4.36 -3.72
N PHE A 114 5.34 -4.57 -4.78
CA PHE A 114 6.43 -3.67 -5.18
C PHE A 114 5.90 -2.27 -5.51
N ASP A 115 4.84 -2.19 -6.33
CA ASP A 115 4.22 -0.92 -6.69
C ASP A 115 3.58 -0.24 -5.47
N GLU A 116 2.91 -1.02 -4.61
CA GLU A 116 2.34 -0.52 -3.34
C GLU A 116 3.44 0.08 -2.45
N ARG A 117 4.57 -0.64 -2.28
CA ARG A 117 5.69 -0.14 -1.47
C ARG A 117 6.31 1.11 -2.05
N TRP A 118 6.45 1.18 -3.37
CA TRP A 118 6.97 2.38 -4.03
C TRP A 118 6.12 3.61 -3.70
N GLN A 119 4.79 3.49 -3.84
CA GLN A 119 3.86 4.57 -3.49
C GLN A 119 3.95 4.94 -2.00
N PHE A 120 4.03 3.93 -1.12
CA PHE A 120 4.20 4.16 0.31
C PHE A 120 5.47 4.96 0.64
N LEU A 121 6.62 4.60 0.05
CA LEU A 121 7.89 5.30 0.27
C LEU A 121 7.82 6.74 -0.27
N GLU A 122 7.22 6.94 -1.43
CA GLU A 122 7.04 8.28 -2.01
C GLU A 122 6.16 9.18 -1.12
N GLN A 123 5.02 8.66 -0.66
CA GLN A 123 4.12 9.41 0.24
C GLN A 123 4.79 9.70 1.58
N SER A 124 5.49 8.72 2.15
CA SER A 124 6.24 8.88 3.41
C SER A 124 7.33 9.95 3.29
N ALA A 125 8.06 9.97 2.18
CA ALA A 125 9.10 10.97 1.93
C ALA A 125 8.50 12.39 1.81
N ARG A 126 7.40 12.54 1.08
CA ARG A 126 6.68 13.82 0.96
C ARG A 126 6.16 14.32 2.30
N ALA A 127 5.53 13.44 3.09
CA ALA A 127 5.03 13.77 4.42
C ALA A 127 6.17 14.22 5.35
N THR A 128 7.30 13.51 5.33
CA THR A 128 8.50 13.88 6.10
C THR A 128 9.02 15.27 5.72
N GLN A 129 9.00 15.60 4.43
CA GLN A 129 9.42 16.92 3.95
C GLN A 129 8.47 18.03 4.43
N LEU A 130 7.14 17.82 4.38
CA LEU A 130 6.16 18.79 4.88
C LEU A 130 6.33 19.06 6.38
N VAL A 131 6.58 18.02 7.18
CA VAL A 131 6.86 18.14 8.62
C VAL A 131 8.16 18.91 8.86
N ALA A 132 9.20 18.66 8.06
CA ALA A 132 10.48 19.37 8.16
C ALA A 132 10.39 20.86 7.77
N GLU A 133 9.46 21.20 6.88
CA GLU A 133 9.23 22.58 6.40
C GLU A 133 8.31 23.41 7.31
N GLY A 134 7.72 22.80 8.34
CA GLY A 134 7.06 23.51 9.45
C GLY A 134 5.69 24.11 9.12
N GLN A 135 4.67 23.26 8.98
CA GLN A 135 3.27 23.64 9.16
C GLN A 135 2.84 23.52 10.63
#